data_AF-A0A8T5ARG9-F1
#
_entry.id   AF-A0A8T5ARG9-F1
#
_cell.length_a   1.000
_cell.length_b   1.000
_cell.length_c   1.000
_cell.angle_alpha   90.00
_cell.angle_beta   90.00
_cell.angle_gamma   90.00
#
_symmetry.space_group_name_H-M   'P 1'
#
loop_
_entity.id
_entity.type
_entity.pdbx_description
1 polymer ?
#
loop_
_entity_poly.entity_id
_entity_poly.type
_entity_poly.pdbx_seq_one_letter_code
_entity_poly.pdbx_strand_id
1 'polypeptide(L)' 'MSEEGVFGITAAEKFFGLILIIVGALTLYFTLTSAQALSIYAGLFGFLSFIILAVGFFLLITKAD' A
#
# COMPACT_ATOMS: atom_id res chain seq x y z
N MET A 1 21.69 8.40 -16.93
CA MET A 1 20.45 9.16 -16.66
C MET A 1 20.84 10.47 -16.01
N SER A 2 20.12 11.59 -16.24
CA SER A 2 20.43 12.81 -15.48
C SER A 2 20.13 12.58 -14.00
N GLU A 3 20.93 13.16 -13.11
CA GLU A 3 20.75 13.04 -11.65
C GLU A 3 19.35 13.51 -11.20
N GLU A 4 18.78 14.49 -11.89
CA GLU A 4 17.41 14.97 -11.69
C GLU A 4 16.34 13.91 -12.01
N GLY A 5 16.58 13.05 -13.01
CA GLY A 5 15.66 11.98 -13.38
C GLY A 5 15.60 10.87 -12.32
N VAL A 6 16.74 10.54 -11.71
CA VAL A 6 16.83 9.54 -10.63
C VAL A 6 16.12 10.04 -9.37
N PHE A 7 16.29 11.33 -9.04
CA PHE A 7 15.61 11.94 -7.91
C PHE A 7 14.08 11.96 -8.07
N GLY A 8 13.58 12.36 -9.26
CA GLY A 8 12.15 12.42 -9.52
C GLY A 8 11.46 11.05 -9.44
N ILE A 9 12.09 10.00 -9.95
CA ILE A 9 11.59 8.62 -9.87
C ILE A 9 11.54 8.16 -8.41
N THR A 10 12.63 8.37 -7.65
CA THR A 10 12.68 8.01 -6.23
C THR A 10 11.56 8.69 -5.44
N ALA A 11 11.36 9.99 -5.64
CA ALA A 11 10.31 10.74 -4.95
C ALA A 11 8.90 10.23 -5.31
N ALA A 12 8.66 9.92 -6.59
CA ALA A 12 7.39 9.34 -7.04
C ALA A 12 7.14 7.96 -6.40
N GLU A 13 8.14 7.09 -6.34
CA GLU A 13 8.02 5.77 -5.69
C GLU A 13 7.64 5.89 -4.20
N LYS A 14 8.29 6.79 -3.46
CA LYS A 14 7.94 7.04 -2.04
C LYS A 14 6.53 7.57 -1.90
N PHE A 15 6.14 8.50 -2.76
CA PHE A 15 4.79 9.07 -2.74
C PHE A 15 3.72 8.01 -3.03
N PHE A 16 3.93 7.16 -4.04
CA PHE A 16 3.06 6.03 -4.32
C PHE A 16 3.03 5.02 -3.16
N GLY A 17 4.17 4.76 -2.51
CA GLY A 17 4.25 3.94 -1.30
C GLY A 17 3.35 4.47 -0.18
N LEU A 18 3.36 5.78 0.08
CA LEU A 18 2.48 6.42 1.06
C LEU A 18 1.00 6.27 0.69
N ILE A 19 0.65 6.49 -0.58
CA ILE A 19 -0.73 6.30 -1.05
C ILE A 19 -1.19 4.86 -0.81
N LEU A 20 -0.37 3.87 -1.17
CA LEU A 20 -0.70 2.46 -0.96
C LEU A 20 -0.88 2.15 0.53
N ILE A 21 -0.05 2.70 1.42
CA ILE A 21 -0.23 2.51 2.86
C ILE A 21 -1.59 3.07 3.32
N ILE A 22 -1.96 4.27 2.88
CA ILE A 22 -3.24 4.89 3.24
C ILE A 22 -4.41 4.03 2.71
N VAL A 23 -4.36 3.62 1.45
CA VAL A 23 -5.40 2.76 0.84
C VAL A 23 -5.48 1.40 1.55
N GLY A 24 -4.34 0.77 1.83
CA GLY A 24 -4.27 -0.48 2.58
C GLY A 24 -4.86 -0.36 3.98
N ALA A 25 -4.57 0.72 4.69
CA ALA A 25 -5.12 0.99 6.02
C ALA A 25 -6.64 1.23 5.97
N LEU A 26 -7.13 2.02 5.01
CA LEU A 26 -8.56 2.27 4.83
C LEU A 26 -9.31 0.99 4.47
N THR A 27 -8.81 0.20 3.52
CA THR A 27 -9.43 -1.08 3.14
C THR A 27 -9.44 -2.07 4.30
N LEU A 28 -8.36 -2.13 5.10
CA LEU A 28 -8.31 -2.96 6.30
C LEU A 28 -9.35 -2.50 7.32
N TYR A 29 -9.41 -1.20 7.60
CA TYR A 29 -10.39 -0.60 8.51
C TYR A 29 -11.82 -0.98 8.09
N PHE A 30 -12.20 -0.72 6.84
CA PHE A 30 -13.54 -1.05 6.35
C PHE A 30 -13.83 -2.54 6.33
N THR A 31 -12.82 -3.38 6.08
CA THR A 31 -12.96 -4.84 6.16
C THR A 31 -13.26 -5.28 7.59
N LEU A 32 -12.57 -4.72 8.58
CA LEU A 32 -12.78 -5.04 9.99
C LEU A 32 -14.12 -4.51 10.50
N THR A 33 -14.50 -3.28 10.16
CA THR A 33 -15.78 -2.69 10.60
C THR A 33 -16.98 -3.28 9.88
N SER A 34 -16.79 -3.87 8.69
CA SER A 34 -17.86 -4.47 7.87
C SER A 34 -17.77 -5.99 7.82
N ALA A 35 -16.99 -6.63 8.70
CA ALA A 35 -16.71 -8.06 8.66
C ALA A 35 -17.97 -8.92 8.67
N GLN A 36 -19.02 -8.50 9.39
CA GLN A 36 -20.30 -9.20 9.43
C GLN A 36 -21.06 -9.14 8.10
N ALA A 37 -20.97 -8.02 7.36
CA ALA A 37 -21.56 -7.89 6.03
C ALA A 37 -20.75 -8.66 4.98
N LEU A 38 -19.42 -8.72 5.14
CA LEU A 38 -18.52 -9.47 4.25
C LEU A 38 -18.60 -10.99 4.46
N SER A 39 -18.94 -11.43 5.68
CA SER A 39 -19.06 -12.85 6.05
C SER A 39 -17.81 -13.63 5.62
N ILE A 40 -17.97 -14.67 4.79
CA ILE A 40 -16.89 -15.52 4.29
C ILE A 40 -15.79 -14.77 3.53
N TYR A 41 -16.08 -13.58 2.99
CA TYR A 41 -15.13 -12.78 2.24
C TYR A 41 -14.23 -11.90 3.13
N ALA A 42 -14.53 -11.77 4.43
CA ALA A 42 -13.74 -10.95 5.35
C ALA A 42 -12.26 -11.35 5.39
N GLY A 43 -11.98 -12.66 5.34
CA GLY A 43 -10.61 -13.18 5.29
C GLY A 43 -9.86 -12.79 4.01
N LEU A 44 -10.53 -12.88 2.85
CA LEU A 44 -9.93 -12.50 1.56
C LEU A 44 -9.61 -11.01 1.51
N PHE A 45 -10.58 -10.16 1.85
CA PHE A 45 -10.35 -8.72 1.84
C PHE A 45 -9.30 -8.29 2.86
N GLY A 46 -9.27 -8.91 4.04
CA GLY A 46 -8.23 -8.65 5.04
C GLY A 46 -6.84 -9.00 4.52
N PHE A 47 -6.70 -10.18 3.89
CA PHE A 47 -5.45 -10.59 3.25
C PHE A 47 -4.99 -9.63 2.14
N LEU A 48 -5.92 -9.19 1.27
CA LEU A 48 -5.62 -8.23 0.22
C LEU A 48 -5.18 -6.88 0.78
N SER A 49 -5.80 -6.39 1.86
CA SER A 49 -5.36 -5.18 2.54
C SER A 49 -3.93 -5.29 3.06
N PHE A 50 -3.55 -6.45 3.62
CA PHE A 50 -2.17 -6.68 4.05
C PHE A 50 -1.18 -6.71 2.89
N ILE A 51 -1.56 -7.26 1.72
CA ILE A 51 -0.71 -7.19 0.51
C ILE A 51 -0.48 -5.73 0.11
N ILE A 52 -1.54 -4.91 0.05
CA ILE A 52 -1.42 -3.49 -0.32
C ILE A 52 -0.50 -2.75 0.66
N LEU A 53 -0.67 -2.98 1.96
CA LEU A 53 0.20 -2.42 2.99
C LEU A 53 1.65 -2.85 2.78
N ALA A 54 1.90 -4.15 2.56
CA ALA A 54 3.24 -4.68 2.35
C ALA A 54 3.93 -4.06 1.13
N VAL A 55 3.21 -3.89 0.02
CA VAL A 55 3.74 -3.22 -1.18
C VAL A 55 4.03 -1.74 -0.90
N GLY A 56 3.14 -1.04 -0.20
CA GLY A 56 3.36 0.36 0.17
C GLY A 56 4.59 0.53 1.07
N PHE A 57 4.75 -0.33 2.09
CA PHE A 57 5.95 -0.36 2.94
C PHE A 57 7.21 -0.71 2.15
N PHE A 58 7.12 -1.66 1.23
CA PHE A 58 8.24 -2.03 0.36
C PHE A 58 8.73 -0.82 -0.43
N LEU A 59 7.84 -0.09 -1.11
CA LEU A 59 8.20 1.14 -1.85
C LEU A 59 8.81 2.22 -0.95
N LEU A 60 8.41 2.30 0.33
CA LEU A 60 9.03 3.23 1.27
C LEU A 60 10.45 2.85 1.69
N ILE A 61 10.78 1.56 1.74
CA ILE A 61 12.06 1.09 2.28
C ILE A 61 13.07 0.83 1.15
N THR A 62 12.63 0.45 -0.05
CA THR A 62 13.52 0.20 -1.18
C THR A 62 14.35 1.43 -1.52
N LYS A 63 15.64 1.27 -1.76
CA LYS A 63 16.41 2.32 -2.41
C LYS A 63 16.14 2.25 -3.91
N ALA A 64 15.90 3.39 -4.53
CA ALA A 64 15.99 3.50 -5.96
C ALA A 64 17.50 3.48 -6.28
N ASP A 65 17.96 2.37 -6.84
CA ASP A 65 19.34 2.19 -7.31
C ASP A 65 19.50 2.77 -8.73
#